data_AF-A0A7J4IP52-F1
#
_entry.id   AF-A0A7J4IP52-F1
#
_cell.length_a   1.000
_cell.length_b   1.000
_cell.length_c   1.000
_cell.angle_alpha   90.00
_cell.angle_beta   90.00
_cell.angle_gamma   90.00
#
_symmetry.space_group_name_H-M   'P 1'
#
loop_
_entity.id
_entity.type
_entity.pdbx_description
1 polymer ?
#
loop_
_entity_poly.entity_id
_entity_poly.type
_entity_poly.pdbx_seq_one_letter_code
_entity_poly.pdbx_strand_id
1 'polypeptide(L)'
;MLTLVFVFSAQFLIAQSNEIPEPANFKLYPTENMYNFLKLDTRDGTIILVQWSLEGDTRFEYPLNLIPLVAESERSANRFALYATQNSWTFILLDQKSGSTWQVQWSTNASDRLVVPINYMSN
;
A
#
# COMPACT_ATOMS: atom_id res chain seq x y z
N MET A 1 7.05 48.95 21.37
CA MET A 1 7.70 47.68 20.99
C MET A 1 6.85 46.57 21.56
N LEU A 2 6.01 45.94 20.73
CA LEU A 2 5.00 44.97 21.15
C LEU A 2 5.26 43.67 20.40
N THR A 3 5.63 42.60 21.12
CA THR A 3 5.88 41.27 20.58
C THR A 3 4.53 40.59 20.32
N LEU A 4 4.27 40.15 19.10
CA LEU A 4 3.07 39.38 18.77
C LEU A 4 3.48 37.92 18.60
N VAL A 5 3.19 37.12 19.62
CA VAL A 5 3.32 35.67 19.60
C VAL A 5 2.02 35.10 19.06
N PHE A 6 2.07 34.41 17.91
CA PHE A 6 0.95 33.59 17.45
C PHE A 6 1.28 32.13 17.70
N VAL A 7 0.79 31.61 18.83
CA VAL A 7 0.62 30.17 19.04
C VAL A 7 -0.68 29.78 18.37
N PHE A 8 -0.61 29.15 17.19
CA PHE A 8 -1.72 28.37 16.66
C PHE A 8 -1.39 26.88 16.87
N SER A 9 -1.54 26.41 18.10
CA SER A 9 -1.68 24.98 18.35
C SER A 9 -3.11 24.59 18.01
N ALA A 10 -3.35 24.23 16.75
CA ALA A 10 -4.57 23.51 16.39
C ALA A 10 -4.44 22.08 16.94
N GLN A 11 -4.96 21.84 18.15
CA GLN A 11 -5.27 20.49 18.59
C GLN A 11 -6.44 20.00 17.72
N PHE A 12 -6.14 19.29 16.63
CA PHE A 12 -7.12 18.43 16.00
C PHE A 12 -7.39 17.26 16.94
N LEU A 13 -8.36 17.41 17.86
CA LEU A 13 -9.10 16.27 18.35
C LEU A 13 -10.07 15.86 17.24
N ILE A 14 -9.59 15.04 16.30
CA ILE A 14 -10.51 14.15 15.60
C ILE A 14 -10.83 13.08 16.65
N ALA A 15 -12.03 13.13 17.21
CA ALA A 15 -12.62 11.93 17.75
C ALA A 15 -12.73 10.96 16.55
N GLN A 16 -11.74 10.08 16.39
CA GLN A 16 -11.91 8.91 15.53
C GLN A 16 -13.13 8.21 16.11
N SER A 17 -14.25 8.19 15.37
CA SER A 17 -15.31 7.25 15.70
C SER A 17 -14.65 5.87 15.77
N ASN A 18 -14.93 5.09 16.81
CA ASN A 18 -14.47 3.70 16.94
C ASN A 18 -15.13 2.78 15.90
N GLU A 19 -15.37 3.27 14.68
CA GLU A 19 -15.86 2.46 13.58
C GLU A 19 -14.74 1.50 13.19
N ILE A 20 -14.98 0.21 13.43
CA ILE A 20 -14.18 -0.84 12.82
C ILE A 20 -14.34 -0.62 11.32
N PRO A 21 -13.26 -0.31 10.57
CA PRO A 21 -13.39 -0.02 9.16
C PRO A 21 -14.00 -1.25 8.47
N GLU A 22 -15.11 -1.05 7.77
CA GLU A 22 -15.74 -2.11 6.99
C GLU A 22 -14.69 -2.77 6.08
N PRO A 23 -14.69 -4.11 5.98
CA PRO A 23 -13.69 -4.80 5.19
C PRO A 23 -13.75 -4.38 3.72
N ALA A 24 -12.63 -3.89 3.20
CA ALA A 24 -12.54 -3.33 1.87
C ALA A 24 -11.79 -4.29 0.94
N ASN A 25 -12.39 -4.65 -0.19
CA ASN A 25 -11.75 -5.52 -1.19
C ASN A 25 -10.49 -4.91 -1.80
N PHE A 26 -10.44 -3.58 -1.90
CA PHE A 26 -9.30 -2.86 -2.47
C PHE A 26 -8.87 -1.74 -1.53
N LYS A 27 -7.56 -1.51 -1.44
CA LYS A 27 -6.97 -0.39 -0.70
C LYS A 27 -5.88 0.27 -1.54
N LEU A 28 -5.82 1.61 -1.49
CA LEU A 28 -4.73 2.39 -2.07
C LEU A 28 -3.70 2.74 -1.00
N TYR A 29 -2.44 2.58 -1.37
CA TYR A 29 -1.29 2.93 -0.54
C TYR A 29 -0.47 3.99 -1.29
N PRO A 30 -0.22 5.17 -0.68
CA PRO A 30 0.60 6.19 -1.30
C PRO A 30 2.04 5.71 -1.41
N THR A 31 2.72 6.12 -2.47
CA THR A 31 4.20 6.05 -2.55
C THR A 31 4.78 7.43 -2.23
N GLU A 32 6.10 7.54 -2.13
CA GLU A 32 6.75 8.85 -2.02
C GLU A 32 6.63 9.69 -3.29
N ASN A 33 6.44 9.04 -4.45
CA ASN A 33 6.09 9.75 -5.67
C ASN A 33 4.60 10.10 -5.64
N MET A 34 4.29 11.40 -5.58
CA MET A 34 2.92 11.88 -5.46
C MET A 34 1.97 11.45 -6.60
N TYR A 35 2.52 11.06 -7.76
CA TYR A 35 1.73 10.58 -8.90
C TYR A 35 1.39 9.10 -8.81
N ASN A 36 2.03 8.34 -7.92
CA ASN A 36 1.95 6.89 -7.89
C ASN A 36 1.36 6.36 -6.58
N PHE A 37 0.46 5.39 -6.72
CA PHE A 37 -0.12 4.61 -5.63
C PHE A 37 0.01 3.12 -5.92
N LEU A 38 0.01 2.31 -4.88
CA LEU A 38 -0.20 0.88 -5.00
C LEU A 38 -1.65 0.56 -4.64
N LYS A 39 -2.40 0.01 -5.59
CA LYS A 39 -3.73 -0.56 -5.38
C LYS A 39 -3.58 -2.05 -5.07
N LEU A 40 -3.88 -2.42 -3.84
CA LEU A 40 -3.87 -3.80 -3.36
C LEU A 40 -5.29 -4.38 -3.44
N ASP A 41 -5.45 -5.55 -4.06
CA ASP A 41 -6.61 -6.41 -3.77
C ASP A 41 -6.34 -7.12 -2.44
N THR A 42 -7.05 -6.69 -1.40
CA THR A 42 -6.83 -7.17 -0.04
C THR A 42 -7.28 -8.62 0.14
N ARG A 43 -8.00 -9.18 -0.83
CA ARG A 43 -8.50 -10.55 -0.76
C ARG A 43 -7.44 -11.56 -1.14
N ASP A 44 -6.54 -11.19 -2.05
CA ASP A 44 -5.66 -12.14 -2.72
C ASP A 44 -4.20 -11.72 -2.89
N GLY A 45 -3.86 -10.48 -2.54
CA GLY A 45 -2.47 -10.00 -2.56
C GLY A 45 -1.96 -9.56 -3.93
N THR A 46 -2.82 -9.45 -4.95
CA THR A 46 -2.45 -8.81 -6.21
C THR A 46 -2.31 -7.30 -6.06
N ILE A 47 -1.27 -6.74 -6.70
CA ILE A 47 -0.92 -5.33 -6.59
C ILE A 47 -0.84 -4.71 -7.97
N ILE A 48 -1.43 -3.52 -8.11
CA ILE A 48 -1.39 -2.69 -9.30
C ILE A 48 -0.74 -1.34 -8.93
N LEU A 49 0.25 -0.91 -9.69
CA LEU A 49 0.71 0.48 -9.70
C LEU A 49 -0.34 1.33 -10.40
N VAL A 50 -0.87 2.33 -9.71
CA VAL A 50 -1.79 3.32 -10.26
C VAL A 50 -1.02 4.62 -10.43
N GLN A 51 -0.99 5.17 -11.64
CA GLN A 51 -0.45 6.49 -11.93
C GLN A 51 -1.55 7.45 -12.36
N TRP A 52 -1.64 8.59 -11.68
CA TRP A 52 -2.51 9.69 -12.10
C TRP A 52 -1.68 10.85 -12.69
N SER A 53 -2.34 11.64 -13.53
CA SER A 53 -1.72 12.80 -14.18
C SER A 53 -2.79 13.79 -14.62
N LEU A 54 -2.41 15.06 -14.76
CA LEU A 54 -3.25 16.09 -15.38
C LEU A 54 -3.33 15.89 -16.90
N GLU A 55 -2.29 15.32 -17.50
CA GLU A 55 -2.23 14.93 -18.91
C GLU A 55 -2.87 13.54 -19.08
N GLY A 56 -3.69 13.36 -20.13
CA GLY A 56 -4.52 12.16 -20.26
C GLY A 56 -3.76 10.89 -20.65
N ASP A 57 -2.67 11.03 -21.40
CA ASP A 57 -1.83 9.98 -21.95
C ASP A 57 -0.83 9.37 -20.95
N THR A 58 -0.66 10.00 -19.79
CA THR A 58 0.24 9.55 -18.72
C THR A 58 -0.49 8.95 -17.51
N ARG A 59 -1.78 8.62 -17.67
CA ARG A 59 -2.62 7.89 -16.70
C ARG A 59 -2.63 6.42 -17.05
N PHE A 60 -2.17 5.58 -16.13
CA PHE A 60 -2.11 4.14 -16.40
C PHE A 60 -2.15 3.31 -15.12
N GLU A 61 -2.49 2.04 -15.32
CA GLU A 61 -2.36 0.99 -14.33
C GLU A 61 -1.46 -0.11 -14.86
N TYR A 62 -0.52 -0.58 -14.05
CA TYR A 62 0.29 -1.76 -14.37
C TYR A 62 0.35 -2.73 -13.19
N PRO A 63 0.18 -4.03 -13.43
CA PRO A 63 0.35 -5.02 -12.38
C PRO A 63 1.82 -5.11 -11.94
N LEU A 64 2.03 -5.26 -10.64
CA LEU A 64 3.31 -5.71 -10.07
C LEU A 64 3.38 -7.23 -10.05
N ASN A 65 2.25 -7.89 -9.80
CA ASN A 65 2.08 -9.33 -9.92
C ASN A 65 0.71 -9.64 -10.55
N LEU A 66 0.68 -10.66 -11.39
CA LEU A 66 -0.54 -11.14 -12.06
C LEU A 66 -1.18 -12.33 -11.37
N ILE A 67 -0.38 -13.08 -10.60
CA ILE A 67 -0.80 -14.32 -9.97
C ILE A 67 -1.24 -14.00 -8.53
N PRO A 68 -2.49 -14.30 -8.14
CA PRO A 68 -2.95 -14.24 -6.76
C PRO A 68 -2.06 -15.05 -5.84
N LEU A 69 -1.83 -14.56 -4.62
CA LEU A 69 -0.95 -15.24 -3.66
C LEU A 69 -1.66 -16.39 -2.93
N VAL A 70 -2.97 -16.54 -3.12
CA VAL A 70 -3.84 -17.53 -2.46
C VAL A 70 -4.89 -18.06 -3.43
N ALA A 71 -5.45 -19.23 -3.13
CA ALA A 71 -6.53 -19.79 -3.93
C ALA A 71 -7.83 -18.98 -3.80
N GLU A 72 -8.72 -19.08 -4.80
CA GLU A 72 -10.03 -18.41 -4.81
C GLU A 72 -10.84 -18.69 -3.53
N SER A 73 -10.83 -19.94 -3.07
CA SER A 73 -11.54 -20.39 -1.87
C SER A 73 -11.03 -19.77 -0.57
N GLU A 74 -9.83 -19.18 -0.58
CA GLU A 74 -9.21 -18.57 0.59
C GLU A 74 -9.24 -17.05 0.55
N ARG A 75 -9.79 -16.45 -0.52
CA ARG A 75 -9.94 -15.01 -0.65
C ARG A 75 -10.87 -14.46 0.41
N SER A 76 -10.44 -13.44 1.13
CA SER A 76 -11.25 -12.76 2.13
C SER A 76 -10.84 -11.31 2.25
N ALA A 77 -11.81 -10.39 2.25
CA ALA A 77 -11.55 -8.96 2.35
C ALA A 77 -10.70 -8.62 3.58
N ASN A 78 -9.83 -7.61 3.45
CA ASN A 78 -8.84 -7.23 4.46
C ASN A 78 -7.85 -8.33 4.87
N ARG A 79 -7.64 -9.40 4.09
CA ARG A 79 -6.60 -10.41 4.40
C ARG A 79 -5.20 -9.83 4.24
N PHE A 80 -4.93 -9.17 3.12
CA PHE A 80 -3.62 -8.60 2.82
C PHE A 80 -3.54 -7.12 3.19
N ALA A 81 -2.36 -6.70 3.65
CA ALA A 81 -2.03 -5.31 3.94
C ALA A 81 -0.59 -4.97 3.52
N LEU A 82 -0.38 -3.77 2.98
CA LEU A 82 0.95 -3.23 2.68
C LEU A 82 1.45 -2.31 3.81
N TYR A 83 2.74 -2.40 4.09
CA TYR A 83 3.45 -1.57 5.04
C TYR A 83 4.63 -0.90 4.35
N ALA A 84 4.66 0.44 4.37
CA ALA A 84 5.76 1.20 3.80
C ALA A 84 7.04 0.94 4.60
N THR A 85 8.17 0.88 3.90
CA THR A 85 9.50 0.89 4.52
C THR A 85 10.10 2.29 4.48
N GLN A 86 11.29 2.48 5.05
CA GLN A 86 12.04 3.73 4.89
C GLN A 86 12.68 3.87 3.49
N ASN A 87 12.70 2.80 2.70
CA ASN A 87 13.10 2.87 1.30
C ASN A 87 11.85 3.14 0.46
N SER A 88 11.86 4.28 -0.24
CA SER A 88 10.78 4.85 -1.05
C SER A 88 10.17 3.87 -2.07
N TRP A 89 10.96 2.89 -2.50
CA TRP A 89 10.59 1.93 -3.56
C TRP A 89 10.04 0.62 -3.03
N THR A 90 10.09 0.40 -1.71
CA THR A 90 9.81 -0.92 -1.13
C THR A 90 8.76 -0.90 -0.04
N PHE A 91 7.91 -1.93 -0.05
CA PHE A 91 6.89 -2.24 0.94
C PHE A 91 7.04 -3.67 1.42
N ILE A 92 6.50 -3.95 2.61
CA ILE A 92 6.24 -5.31 3.08
C ILE A 92 4.75 -5.60 2.89
N LEU A 93 4.44 -6.66 2.16
CA LEU A 93 3.09 -7.22 2.10
C LEU A 93 2.95 -8.27 3.19
N LEU A 94 1.90 -8.17 3.99
CA LEU A 94 1.54 -9.14 5.03
C LEU A 94 0.23 -9.82 4.65
N ASP A 95 0.23 -11.14 4.66
CA ASP A 95 -1.00 -11.92 4.81
C ASP A 95 -1.35 -11.95 6.29
N GLN A 96 -2.33 -11.15 6.71
CA GLN A 96 -2.73 -11.02 8.11
C GLN A 96 -3.40 -12.29 8.65
N LYS A 97 -3.76 -13.25 7.79
CA LYS A 97 -4.35 -14.54 8.19
C LYS A 97 -3.29 -15.60 8.45
N SER A 98 -2.29 -15.74 7.56
CA SER A 98 -1.26 -16.78 7.68
C SER A 98 0.04 -16.31 8.34
N GLY A 99 0.30 -14.99 8.37
CA GLY A 99 1.57 -14.41 8.81
C GLY A 99 2.67 -14.41 7.74
N SER A 100 2.43 -14.97 6.55
CA SER A 100 3.40 -14.90 5.44
C SER A 100 3.66 -13.46 5.01
N THR A 101 4.90 -13.19 4.61
CA THR A 101 5.32 -11.85 4.16
C THR A 101 6.05 -11.90 2.82
N TRP A 102 5.95 -10.80 2.08
CA TRP A 102 6.63 -10.61 0.81
C TRP A 102 7.30 -9.24 0.77
N GLN A 103 8.48 -9.19 0.17
CA GLN A 103 9.07 -7.93 -0.27
C GLN A 103 8.35 -7.51 -1.55
N VAL A 104 7.87 -6.27 -1.56
CA VAL A 104 7.26 -5.62 -2.72
C VAL A 104 8.16 -4.46 -3.14
N GLN A 105 8.67 -4.49 -4.36
CA GLN A 105 9.34 -3.35 -4.98
C GLN A 105 8.51 -2.87 -6.17
N TRP A 106 8.25 -1.56 -6.20
CA TRP A 106 7.53 -0.91 -7.28
C TRP A 106 8.48 -0.08 -8.13
N SER A 107 8.18 0.03 -9.43
CA SER A 107 8.87 0.90 -10.37
C SER A 107 7.98 1.11 -11.59
N THR A 108 8.10 2.27 -12.24
CA THR A 108 7.49 2.48 -13.55
C THR A 108 8.17 1.62 -14.62
N ASN A 109 9.44 1.27 -14.45
CA ASN A 109 10.13 0.28 -15.26
C ASN A 109 9.73 -1.15 -14.86
N ALA A 110 9.30 -1.95 -15.83
CA ALA A 110 8.80 -3.31 -15.59
C ALA A 110 9.88 -4.27 -15.08
N SER A 111 11.14 -4.12 -15.49
CA SER A 111 12.25 -5.00 -15.05
C SER A 111 12.59 -4.86 -13.57
N ASP A 112 12.18 -3.76 -12.95
CA ASP A 112 12.59 -3.39 -11.59
C ASP A 112 11.45 -3.61 -10.57
N ARG A 113 10.36 -4.25 -11.00
CA ARG A 113 9.22 -4.62 -10.14
C ARG A 113 9.42 -6.01 -9.59
N LEU A 114 9.10 -6.21 -8.32
CA LEU A 114 9.14 -7.54 -7.71
C LEU A 114 8.11 -7.69 -6.61
N VAL A 115 7.57 -8.90 -6.48
CA VAL A 115 6.81 -9.37 -5.32
C VAL A 115 7.34 -10.76 -5.00
N VAL A 116 8.17 -10.88 -3.96
CA VAL A 116 8.87 -12.13 -3.64
C VAL A 116 8.71 -12.50 -2.17
N PRO A 117 8.53 -13.79 -1.84
CA PRO A 117 8.35 -14.22 -0.46
C PRO A 117 9.60 -13.95 0.37
N ILE A 118 9.39 -13.54 1.63
CA ILE A 118 10.44 -13.45 2.64
C ILE A 118 10.40 -14.73 3.47
N ASN A 119 11.39 -15.59 3.28
CA ASN A 119 11.45 -16.89 3.95
C ASN A 119 12.17 -16.79 5.30
N TYR A 120 11.76 -17.63 6.25
CA TYR A 120 12.57 -17.88 7.43
C TYR A 120 13.89 -18.53 7.01
N MET A 121 14.99 -18.01 7.56
CA MET A 121 16.28 -18.68 7.44
C MET A 121 16.23 -19.97 8.27
N SER A 122 16.40 -21.13 7.63
CA SER A 122 16.72 -22.36 8.35
C SER A 122 18.20 -22.32 8.71
N ASN A 123 18.50 -22.24 10.02
CA ASN A 123 19.85 -22.48 10.53
C ASN A 123 20.16 -23.98 10.58
#